data_AF-A0A0T6AM24-F1
#
_entry.id   AF-A0A0T6AM24-F1
#
_cell.length_a   1.000
_cell.length_b   1.000
_cell.length_c   1.000
_cell.angle_alpha   90.00
_cell.angle_beta   90.00
_cell.angle_gamma   90.00
#
_symmetry.space_group_name_H-M   'P 1'
#
loop_
_entity.id
_entity.type
_entity.pdbx_description
1 polymer ?
#
loop_
_entity_poly.entity_id
_entity_poly.type
_entity_poly.pdbx_seq_one_letter_code
_entity_poly.pdbx_strand_id
1 'polypeptide(L)'
;MAEGFPGEELAEHFAEEAKDELGDAGKLARRITELGGDPVVHPKDWEAGAHAPWTAPRQDWADAEGIVEDQIKAERGAVEAYNNLVKMTFGKDPVTYALATELLSDEVGHEEFLENLLAKPRK
;
A
#
# COMPACT_ATOMS: atom_id res chain seq x y z
N MET A 1 13.45 -15.19 13.58
CA MET A 1 13.71 -15.21 12.13
C MET A 1 13.13 -16.50 11.61
N ALA A 2 12.12 -16.43 10.74
CA ALA A 2 11.44 -17.62 10.23
C ALA A 2 12.41 -18.43 9.34
N GLU A 3 12.66 -19.70 9.68
CA GLU A 3 13.40 -20.63 8.84
C GLU A 3 12.44 -21.26 7.82
N GLY A 4 12.79 -21.27 6.52
CA GLY A 4 12.07 -21.99 5.47
C GLY A 4 11.17 -21.15 4.55
N PHE A 5 10.92 -19.88 4.90
CA PHE A 5 10.45 -18.83 4.00
C PHE A 5 11.67 -17.95 3.67
N PRO A 6 11.81 -17.33 2.48
CA PRO A 6 12.93 -16.43 2.21
C PRO A 6 12.77 -15.13 3.03
N GLY A 7 12.99 -15.23 4.35
CA GLY A 7 12.71 -14.17 5.31
C GLY A 7 13.61 -12.95 5.15
N GLU A 8 14.79 -13.12 4.56
CA GLU A 8 15.68 -12.00 4.18
C GLU A 8 15.10 -11.23 2.99
N GLU A 9 14.69 -11.93 1.92
CA GLU A 9 14.02 -11.35 0.75
C GLU A 9 12.72 -10.63 1.13
N LEU A 10 11.92 -11.24 2.01
CA LEU A 10 10.68 -10.64 2.51
C LEU A 10 10.95 -9.37 3.32
N ALA A 11 11.96 -9.38 4.19
CA ALA A 11 12.31 -8.22 4.99
C ALA A 11 12.88 -7.07 4.15
N GLU A 12 13.71 -7.38 3.15
CA GLU A 12 14.20 -6.40 2.18
C GLU A 12 13.05 -5.79 1.38
N HIS A 13 12.15 -6.62 0.88
CA HIS A 13 10.97 -6.17 0.12
C HIS A 13 10.08 -5.23 0.94
N PHE A 14 9.67 -5.62 2.16
CA PHE A 14 8.89 -4.73 3.03
C PHE A 14 9.60 -3.43 3.41
N ALA A 15 10.94 -3.44 3.46
CA ALA A 15 11.71 -2.23 3.73
C ALA A 15 11.74 -1.29 2.51
N GLU A 16 11.70 -1.82 1.29
CA GLU A 16 11.56 -1.01 0.08
C GLU A 16 10.12 -0.49 -0.07
N GLU A 17 9.10 -1.34 0.07
CA GLU A 17 7.68 -0.91 0.03
C GLU A 17 7.43 0.21 1.05
N ALA A 18 7.90 0.08 2.29
CA ALA A 18 7.73 1.13 3.29
C ALA A 18 8.34 2.49 2.88
N LYS A 19 9.37 2.52 2.03
CA LYS A 19 9.93 3.77 1.48
C LYS A 19 9.07 4.29 0.33
N ASP A 20 8.59 3.40 -0.53
CA ASP A 20 7.73 3.73 -1.66
C ASP A 20 6.40 4.33 -1.16
N GLU A 21 5.75 3.67 -0.19
CA GLU A 21 4.53 4.16 0.48
C GLU A 21 4.71 5.54 1.12
N LEU A 22 5.86 5.77 1.75
CA LEU A 22 6.19 7.08 2.31
C LEU A 22 6.38 8.13 1.21
N GLY A 23 6.98 7.72 0.08
CA GLY A 23 7.08 8.53 -1.14
C GLY A 23 5.72 8.96 -1.66
N ASP A 24 4.77 8.02 -1.68
CA ASP A 24 3.42 8.20 -2.19
C ASP A 24 2.55 9.07 -1.29
N ALA A 25 2.64 8.87 0.02
CA ALA A 25 2.10 9.82 1.00
C ALA A 25 2.62 11.24 0.76
N GLY A 26 3.91 11.38 0.42
CA GLY A 26 4.52 12.65 0.05
C GLY A 26 3.97 13.24 -1.26
N LYS A 27 3.75 12.42 -2.30
CA LYS A 27 3.13 12.85 -3.56
C LYS A 27 1.69 13.34 -3.32
N LEU A 28 0.91 12.60 -2.54
CA LEU A 28 -0.47 12.96 -2.18
C LEU A 28 -0.55 14.25 -1.36
N ALA A 29 0.29 14.40 -0.33
CA ALA A 29 0.32 15.61 0.49
C ALA A 29 0.65 16.86 -0.33
N ARG A 30 1.61 16.75 -1.27
CA ARG A 30 1.90 17.83 -2.23
C ARG A 30 0.69 18.14 -3.09
N ARG A 31 0.02 17.11 -3.64
CA ARG A 31 -1.14 17.30 -4.51
C ARG A 31 -2.33 17.95 -3.79
N ILE A 32 -2.59 17.57 -2.54
CA ILE A 32 -3.62 18.20 -1.68
C ILE A 32 -3.31 19.70 -1.52
N THR A 33 -2.05 20.04 -1.26
CA THR A 33 -1.62 21.43 -1.10
C THR A 33 -1.79 22.24 -2.40
N GLU A 34 -1.44 21.65 -3.56
CA GLU A 34 -1.63 22.29 -4.87
C GLU A 34 -3.10 22.57 -5.20
N LEU A 35 -4.01 21.75 -4.69
CA LEU A 35 -5.46 21.95 -4.79
C LEU A 35 -6.01 22.98 -3.79
N GLY A 36 -5.15 23.54 -2.93
CA GLY A 36 -5.50 24.51 -1.89
C GLY A 36 -6.09 23.90 -0.62
N GLY A 37 -5.90 22.59 -0.41
CA GLY A 37 -6.29 21.90 0.83
C GLY A 37 -5.12 21.75 1.80
N ASP A 38 -5.43 21.31 3.03
CA ASP A 38 -4.45 21.04 4.08
C ASP A 38 -4.33 19.52 4.31
N PRO A 39 -3.14 18.92 4.16
CA PRO A 39 -2.91 17.51 4.50
C PRO A 39 -3.14 17.23 5.99
N VAL A 40 -3.57 16.01 6.32
CA VAL A 40 -3.71 15.57 7.72
C VAL A 40 -2.34 15.26 8.29
N VAL A 41 -1.84 16.13 9.18
CA VAL A 41 -0.46 16.04 9.69
C VAL A 41 -0.31 15.33 11.05
N HIS A 42 -1.40 15.19 11.81
CA HIS A 42 -1.32 14.61 13.15
C HIS A 42 -1.73 13.13 13.14
N PRO A 43 -0.88 12.20 13.63
CA PRO A 43 -1.16 10.75 13.54
C PRO A 43 -2.50 10.31 14.15
N LYS A 44 -2.96 11.00 15.21
CA LYS A 44 -4.26 10.75 15.85
C LYS A 44 -5.46 10.91 14.88
N ASP A 45 -5.31 11.70 13.83
CA ASP A 45 -6.40 12.04 12.92
C ASP A 45 -6.38 11.20 11.63
N TRP A 46 -5.35 10.37 11.43
CA TRP A 46 -5.21 9.54 10.23
C TRP A 46 -6.31 8.48 10.12
N GLU A 47 -6.67 7.85 11.23
CA GLU A 47 -7.65 6.75 11.24
C GLU A 47 -9.03 7.21 10.77
N ALA A 48 -9.41 8.47 11.01
CA ALA A 48 -10.70 9.01 10.58
C ALA A 48 -10.82 9.16 9.04
N GLY A 49 -9.69 9.26 8.33
CA GLY A 49 -9.63 9.37 6.87
C GLY A 49 -9.08 8.13 6.17
N ALA A 50 -8.71 7.08 6.92
CA ALA A 50 -8.12 5.88 6.36
C ALA A 50 -9.17 5.03 5.63
N HIS A 51 -8.77 4.43 4.50
CA HIS A 51 -9.61 3.51 3.74
C HIS A 51 -9.66 2.10 4.34
N ALA A 52 -8.70 1.77 5.20
CA ALA A 52 -8.59 0.50 5.91
C ALA A 52 -8.30 0.75 7.40
N PRO A 53 -8.72 -0.15 8.30
CA PRO A 53 -8.38 -0.05 9.71
C PRO A 53 -6.87 -0.25 9.92
N TRP A 54 -6.35 0.30 11.01
CA TRP A 54 -5.00 -0.05 11.44
C TRP A 54 -4.92 -1.52 11.85
N THR A 55 -3.90 -2.21 11.34
CA THR A 55 -3.64 -3.62 11.64
C THR A 55 -2.40 -3.74 12.51
N ALA A 56 -2.54 -4.36 13.67
CA ALA A 56 -1.39 -4.66 14.54
C ALA A 56 -0.55 -5.80 13.94
N PRO A 57 0.78 -5.84 14.19
CA PRO A 57 1.59 -7.01 13.88
C PRO A 57 1.05 -8.28 14.54
N ARG A 58 1.19 -9.41 13.85
CA ARG A 58 0.83 -10.73 14.39
C ARG A 58 1.61 -11.01 15.69
N GLN A 59 0.97 -11.76 16.59
CA GLN A 59 1.61 -12.18 17.85
C GLN A 59 2.75 -13.18 17.61
N ASP A 60 2.60 -14.05 16.60
CA ASP A 60 3.65 -14.96 16.17
C ASP A 60 4.50 -14.33 15.08
N TRP A 61 5.72 -13.93 15.44
CA TRP A 61 6.69 -13.32 14.53
C TRP A 61 7.37 -14.33 13.59
N ALA A 62 7.13 -15.64 13.77
CA ALA A 62 7.63 -16.68 12.89
C ALA A 62 6.64 -17.03 11.77
N ASP A 63 5.40 -16.54 11.84
CA ASP A 63 4.34 -16.81 10.86
C ASP A 63 4.47 -15.92 9.61
N ALA A 64 5.47 -16.22 8.78
CA ALA A 64 5.75 -15.46 7.56
C ALA A 64 4.60 -15.52 6.55
N GLU A 65 3.94 -16.67 6.41
CA GLU A 65 2.77 -16.84 5.53
C GLU A 65 1.63 -15.91 5.99
N GLY A 66 1.32 -15.91 7.28
CA GLY A 66 0.31 -15.03 7.85
C GLY A 66 0.63 -13.54 7.73
N ILE A 67 1.92 -13.15 7.80
CA ILE A 67 2.35 -11.77 7.58
C ILE A 67 2.13 -11.36 6.12
N VAL A 68 2.47 -12.22 5.15
CA VAL A 68 2.23 -11.96 3.72
C VAL A 68 0.73 -11.87 3.43
N GLU A 69 -0.08 -12.76 4.00
CA GLU A 69 -1.55 -12.69 3.88
C GLU A 69 -2.13 -11.37 4.40
N ASP A 70 -1.56 -10.82 5.46
CA ASP A 70 -2.02 -9.55 6.03
C ASP A 70 -1.60 -8.36 5.14
N GLN A 71 -0.42 -8.41 4.50
CA GLN A 71 -0.06 -7.37 3.53
C GLN A 71 -0.88 -7.43 2.24
N ILE A 72 -1.17 -8.61 1.70
CA ILE A 72 -2.07 -8.73 0.54
C ILE A 72 -3.43 -8.05 0.82
N LYS A 73 -3.93 -8.13 2.05
CA LYS A 73 -5.18 -7.43 2.42
C LYS A 73 -5.00 -5.92 2.46
N ALA A 74 -3.84 -5.42 2.90
CA ALA A 74 -3.52 -4.00 2.89
C ALA A 74 -3.43 -3.47 1.46
N GLU A 75 -2.70 -4.16 0.59
CA GLU A 75 -2.55 -3.82 -0.84
C GLU A 75 -3.91 -3.78 -1.54
N ARG A 76 -4.77 -4.77 -1.32
CA ARG A 76 -6.14 -4.75 -1.87
C ARG A 76 -6.95 -3.54 -1.43
N GLY A 77 -6.76 -3.09 -0.19
CA GLY A 77 -7.38 -1.87 0.33
C GLY A 77 -6.86 -0.62 -0.37
N ALA A 78 -5.54 -0.55 -0.61
CA ALA A 78 -4.90 0.54 -1.34
C ALA A 78 -5.35 0.57 -2.81
N VAL A 79 -5.35 -0.58 -3.49
CA VAL A 79 -5.88 -0.76 -4.85
C VAL A 79 -7.34 -0.28 -4.95
N GLU A 80 -8.20 -0.63 -3.99
CA GLU A 80 -9.58 -0.14 -3.97
C GLU A 80 -9.64 1.40 -3.81
N ALA A 81 -8.86 1.96 -2.89
CA ALA A 81 -8.78 3.39 -2.64
C ALA A 81 -8.34 4.17 -3.88
N TYR A 82 -7.26 3.76 -4.54
CA TYR A 82 -6.78 4.44 -5.73
C TYR A 82 -7.69 4.23 -6.94
N ASN A 83 -8.32 3.07 -7.10
CA ASN A 83 -9.36 2.88 -8.12
C ASN A 83 -10.52 3.88 -7.94
N ASN A 84 -10.93 4.13 -6.70
CA ASN A 84 -11.97 5.12 -6.40
C ASN A 84 -11.50 6.54 -6.73
N LEU A 85 -10.24 6.88 -6.43
CA LEU A 85 -9.65 8.18 -6.75
C LEU A 85 -9.51 8.40 -8.27
N VAL A 86 -9.07 7.38 -9.01
CA VAL A 86 -8.99 7.36 -10.48
C VAL A 86 -10.38 7.65 -11.07
N LYS A 87 -11.42 6.92 -10.64
CA LYS A 87 -12.80 7.14 -11.10
C LYS A 87 -13.32 8.53 -10.76
N MET A 88 -12.99 9.04 -9.58
CA MET A 88 -13.45 10.35 -9.12
C MET A 88 -12.89 11.49 -9.96
N THR A 89 -11.61 11.38 -10.36
CA THR A 89 -10.84 12.43 -11.03
C THR A 89 -10.85 12.33 -12.55
N PHE A 90 -11.25 11.17 -13.11
CA PHE A 90 -11.35 10.96 -14.55
C PHE A 90 -12.18 12.06 -15.24
N GLY A 91 -11.56 12.71 -16.24
CA GLY A 91 -12.17 13.78 -17.02
C GLY A 91 -12.40 15.11 -16.29
N LYS A 92 -12.00 15.21 -15.01
CA LYS A 92 -12.19 16.42 -14.18
C LYS A 92 -10.87 17.04 -13.75
N ASP A 93 -9.91 16.20 -13.35
CA ASP A 93 -8.58 16.63 -12.93
C ASP A 93 -7.54 15.67 -13.51
N PRO A 94 -6.94 15.99 -14.68
CA PRO A 94 -6.00 15.10 -15.34
C PRO A 94 -4.69 14.94 -14.56
N VAL A 95 -4.32 15.89 -13.71
CA VAL A 95 -3.08 15.80 -12.91
C VAL A 95 -3.28 14.83 -11.75
N THR A 96 -4.38 14.96 -11.00
CA THR A 96 -4.70 13.99 -9.93
C THR A 96 -5.03 12.62 -10.50
N TYR A 97 -5.67 12.54 -11.67
CA TYR A 97 -5.92 11.27 -12.35
C TYR A 97 -4.62 10.54 -12.71
N ALA A 98 -3.65 11.27 -13.29
CA ALA A 98 -2.36 10.69 -13.64
C ALA A 98 -1.63 10.18 -12.39
N LEU A 99 -1.58 10.98 -11.32
CA LEU A 99 -1.00 10.58 -10.04
C LEU A 99 -1.71 9.34 -9.47
N ALA A 100 -3.04 9.33 -9.41
CA ALA A 100 -3.78 8.19 -8.87
C ALA A 100 -3.59 6.91 -9.70
N THR A 101 -3.36 7.04 -11.01
CA THR A 101 -3.07 5.89 -11.89
C THR A 101 -1.65 5.37 -11.68
N GLU A 102 -0.68 6.25 -11.45
CA GLU A 102 0.69 5.88 -11.07
C GLU A 102 0.67 5.06 -9.78
N LEU A 103 0.09 5.63 -8.71
CA LEU A 103 -0.01 4.96 -7.40
C LEU A 103 -0.76 3.62 -7.49
N LEU A 104 -1.88 3.58 -8.22
CA LEU A 104 -2.59 2.33 -8.46
C LEU A 104 -1.72 1.27 -9.16
N SER A 105 -0.82 1.69 -10.05
CA SER A 105 0.08 0.75 -10.74
C SER A 105 1.11 0.15 -9.79
N ASP A 106 1.58 0.94 -8.83
CA ASP A 106 2.54 0.50 -7.81
C ASP A 106 1.87 -0.56 -6.91
N GLU A 107 0.68 -0.29 -6.37
CA GLU A 107 -0.02 -1.24 -5.48
C GLU A 107 -0.43 -2.55 -6.17
N VAL A 108 -0.80 -2.49 -7.46
CA VAL A 108 -1.07 -3.72 -8.23
C VAL A 108 0.20 -4.56 -8.37
N GLY A 109 1.36 -3.92 -8.50
CA GLY A 109 2.66 -4.59 -8.54
C GLY A 109 3.05 -5.21 -7.18
N HIS A 110 2.83 -4.47 -6.09
CA HIS A 110 3.03 -4.95 -4.72
C HIS A 110 2.15 -6.19 -4.45
N GLU A 111 0.84 -6.09 -4.72
CA GLU A 111 -0.10 -7.20 -4.56
C GLU A 111 0.35 -8.44 -5.37
N GLU A 112 0.69 -8.27 -6.65
CA GLU A 112 1.13 -9.37 -7.51
C GLU A 112 2.38 -10.08 -6.96
N PHE A 113 3.36 -9.31 -6.48
CA PHE A 113 4.57 -9.87 -5.90
C PHE A 113 4.25 -10.72 -4.66
N LEU A 114 3.45 -10.19 -3.74
CA LEU A 114 3.05 -10.89 -2.52
C LEU A 114 2.21 -12.15 -2.81
N GLU A 115 1.29 -12.09 -3.77
CA GLU A 115 0.52 -13.25 -4.21
C GLU A 115 1.42 -14.35 -4.80
N ASN A 116 2.45 -13.97 -5.55
CA ASN A 116 3.43 -14.89 -6.11
C ASN A 116 4.28 -15.57 -5.03
N LEU A 117 4.57 -14.92 -3.90
CA LEU A 117 5.26 -15.54 -2.77
C LEU A 117 4.43 -16.68 -2.14
N LEU A 118 3.09 -16.57 -2.14
CA LEU A 118 2.20 -17.60 -1.62
C LEU A 118 1.84 -18.68 -2.67
N ALA A 119 2.03 -18.39 -3.95
CA ALA A 119 1.74 -19.32 -5.02
C ALA A 119 2.68 -20.54 -4.95
N LYS A 120 2.12 -21.73 -4.67
CA LYS A 120 2.89 -22.98 -4.70
C LYS A 120 3.50 -23.19 -6.10
N PRO A 121 4.75 -23.67 -6.20
CA PRO A 121 5.38 -23.92 -7.50
C PRO A 121 4.50 -24.85 -8.34
N ARG A 122 4.19 -24.41 -9.56
CA ARG A 122 3.44 -25.23 -10.53
C ARG A 122 4.28 -26.48 -10.82
N LYS A 123 3.79 -27.65 -10.39
CA LYS A 123 4.39 -28.96 -10.72
C LYS A 123 4.33 -29.24 -12.22
#